data_AF-A0A078BQ33-F1
#
_entry.id   AF-A0A078BQ33-F1
#
_cell.length_a   1.000
_cell.length_b   1.000
_cell.length_c   1.000
_cell.angle_alpha   90.00
_cell.angle_beta   90.00
_cell.angle_gamma   90.00
#
_symmetry.space_group_name_H-M   'P 1'
#
loop_
_entity.id
_entity.type
_entity.pdbx_description
1 polymer ?
#
loop_
_entity_poly.entity_id
_entity_poly.type
_entity_poly.pdbx_seq_one_letter_code
_entity_poly.pdbx_strand_id
1 'polypeptide(L)'
;MEATKSVNPTTLRANRKQVPVNPHRQITPLASADTELVLIRGLPGSGKSTMAKVLALVGYAHFEADMFFMQDGAYCYDRTRIRDAHAWCQRMTREALRAGQRTVVSNTFTQRREIEPYLAMSRNVRIIEAHGSWPNEHGVPDETLRIMAARWELFTS
;
A
#
# COMPACT_ATOMS: atom_id res chain seq x y z
N MET A 1 71.07 -24.12 16.63
CA MET A 1 69.88 -23.88 15.79
C MET A 1 68.70 -23.74 16.74
N GLU A 2 68.17 -22.53 16.80
CA GLU A 2 67.06 -22.09 17.65
C GLU A 2 65.70 -22.68 17.23
N ALA A 3 64.72 -22.45 18.11
CA ALA A 3 63.27 -22.47 17.89
C ALA A 3 62.62 -23.86 17.90
N THR A 4 61.45 -24.11 18.51
CA THR A 4 60.47 -23.30 19.25
C THR A 4 59.46 -24.27 19.84
N LYS A 5 58.94 -23.97 21.04
CA LYS A 5 57.76 -24.62 21.63
C LYS A 5 56.51 -24.28 20.78
N SER A 6 55.66 -25.27 20.47
CA SER A 6 54.33 -25.11 19.88
C SER A 6 53.35 -25.94 20.72
N VAL A 7 52.66 -25.36 21.71
CA VAL A 7 51.35 -24.66 21.67
C VAL A 7 50.16 -25.60 21.37
N ASN A 8 49.34 -25.80 22.41
CA ASN A 8 48.01 -26.42 22.39
C ASN A 8 46.99 -25.61 21.57
N PRO A 9 46.09 -26.23 20.80
CA PRO A 9 44.93 -25.54 20.26
C PRO A 9 43.73 -25.64 21.22
N THR A 10 43.52 -24.57 21.98
CA THR A 10 42.29 -24.32 22.76
C THR A 10 41.12 -24.02 21.83
N THR A 11 40.00 -24.70 22.08
CA THR A 11 38.72 -24.63 21.38
C THR A 11 38.12 -23.21 21.36
N LEU A 12 37.80 -22.72 20.15
CA LEU A 12 37.07 -21.49 19.89
C LEU A 12 35.64 -21.55 20.47
N ARG A 13 35.34 -20.73 21.49
CA ARG A 13 33.96 -20.39 21.91
C ARG A 13 33.51 -19.14 21.15
N ALA A 14 32.48 -19.30 20.32
CA ALA A 14 31.82 -18.19 19.62
C ALA A 14 31.08 -17.27 20.60
N ASN A 15 31.43 -15.99 20.58
CA ASN A 15 30.87 -14.96 21.43
C ASN A 15 29.55 -14.43 20.84
N ARG A 16 28.41 -14.95 21.31
CA ARG A 16 27.07 -14.50 20.89
C ARG A 16 26.75 -13.19 21.61
N LYS A 17 27.05 -12.05 20.99
CA LYS A 17 26.65 -10.73 21.51
C LYS A 17 25.12 -10.68 21.61
N GLN A 18 24.60 -10.69 22.83
CA GLN A 18 23.20 -10.39 23.12
C GLN A 18 22.96 -8.91 22.79
N VAL A 19 22.01 -8.65 21.89
CA VAL A 19 21.49 -7.30 21.63
C VAL A 19 20.55 -6.96 22.79
N PRO A 20 20.71 -5.81 23.47
CA PRO A 20 19.84 -5.46 24.59
C PRO A 20 18.43 -5.15 24.09
N VAL A 21 17.43 -5.83 24.65
CA VAL A 21 16.01 -5.53 24.44
C VAL A 21 15.65 -4.36 25.35
N ASN A 22 15.30 -3.21 24.77
CA ASN A 22 14.94 -2.01 25.52
C ASN A 22 13.41 -2.01 25.80
N PRO A 23 12.95 -2.08 27.06
CA PRO A 23 11.52 -2.24 27.41
C PRO A 23 10.69 -0.94 27.31
N HIS A 24 11.31 0.18 26.90
CA HIS A 24 10.64 1.47 26.78
C HIS A 24 10.65 1.98 25.33
N ARG A 25 9.96 1.27 24.43
CA ARG A 25 9.60 1.87 23.13
C ARG A 25 8.44 2.82 23.38
N GLN A 26 8.75 4.12 23.51
CA GLN A 26 7.72 5.15 23.51
C GLN A 26 6.90 5.01 22.22
N ILE A 27 5.59 4.80 22.37
CA ILE A 27 4.65 4.78 21.25
C ILE A 27 4.47 6.23 20.83
N THR A 28 5.33 6.72 19.94
CA THR A 28 5.12 8.01 19.29
C THR A 28 3.76 7.94 18.58
N PRO A 29 2.87 8.94 18.72
CA PRO A 29 1.69 9.03 17.87
C PRO A 29 2.16 8.91 16.42
N LEU A 30 1.43 8.17 15.57
CA LEU A 30 1.75 8.09 14.15
C LEU A 30 1.78 9.52 13.58
N ALA A 31 2.97 10.10 13.44
CA ALA A 31 3.12 11.34 12.72
C ALA A 31 2.71 11.07 11.28
N SER A 32 1.67 11.76 10.81
CA SER A 32 1.28 11.79 9.40
C SER A 32 2.49 12.24 8.57
N ALA A 33 2.78 11.53 7.48
CA ALA A 33 3.87 11.91 6.59
C ALA A 33 3.55 13.26 5.90
N ASP A 34 4.58 14.02 5.49
CA ASP A 34 4.39 15.20 4.63
C ASP A 34 4.53 14.84 3.14
N THR A 35 4.82 13.57 2.85
CA THR A 35 4.97 13.02 1.50
C THR A 35 3.63 12.97 0.77
N GLU A 36 3.62 13.31 -0.52
CA GLU A 36 2.40 13.36 -1.32
C GLU A 36 1.72 11.98 -1.45
N LEU A 37 0.41 12.00 -1.18
CA LEU A 37 -0.51 10.90 -1.43
C LEU A 37 -1.59 11.33 -2.42
N VAL A 38 -1.68 10.62 -3.55
CA VAL A 38 -2.74 10.80 -4.54
C VAL A 38 -3.76 9.67 -4.41
N LEU A 39 -5.02 10.01 -4.22
CA LEU A 39 -6.15 9.08 -4.17
C LEU A 39 -6.98 9.26 -5.44
N ILE A 40 -6.99 8.25 -6.31
CA ILE A 40 -7.78 8.26 -7.53
C ILE A 40 -9.06 7.46 -7.30
N ARG A 41 -10.21 8.13 -7.40
CA ARG A 41 -11.55 7.54 -7.29
C ARG A 41 -12.28 7.54 -8.63
N GLY A 42 -13.28 6.68 -8.79
CA GLY A 42 -14.02 6.57 -10.04
C GLY A 42 -14.61 5.18 -10.26
N LEU A 43 -15.67 5.08 -11.05
CA LEU A 43 -16.31 3.79 -11.35
C LEU A 43 -15.39 2.87 -12.21
N PRO A 44 -15.61 1.55 -12.23
CA PRO A 44 -14.92 0.68 -13.17
C PRO A 44 -15.04 1.20 -14.61
N GLY A 45 -13.98 1.09 -15.41
CA GLY A 45 -13.92 1.69 -16.75
C GLY A 45 -13.58 3.20 -16.78
N SER A 46 -13.48 3.89 -15.63
CA SER A 46 -13.24 5.33 -15.63
C SER A 46 -11.81 5.80 -15.88
N GLY A 47 -10.87 4.86 -16.06
CA GLY A 47 -9.46 5.15 -16.36
C GLY A 47 -8.55 5.31 -15.13
N LYS A 48 -9.03 4.98 -13.92
CA LYS A 48 -8.26 5.10 -12.67
C LYS A 48 -6.87 4.44 -12.73
N SER A 49 -6.84 3.16 -13.09
CA SER A 49 -5.59 2.39 -13.12
C SER A 49 -4.65 2.91 -14.22
N THR A 50 -5.19 3.45 -15.32
CA THR A 50 -4.38 4.14 -16.35
C THR A 50 -3.70 5.38 -15.78
N MET A 51 -4.45 6.24 -15.07
CA MET A 51 -3.89 7.44 -14.43
C MET A 51 -2.85 7.06 -13.37
N ALA A 52 -3.11 6.02 -12.59
CA ALA A 52 -2.18 5.54 -11.57
C ALA A 52 -0.89 4.98 -12.18
N LYS A 53 -0.97 4.23 -13.30
CA LYS A 53 0.19 3.76 -14.06
C LYS A 53 1.04 4.92 -14.58
N VAL A 54 0.44 6.01 -15.06
CA VAL A 54 1.17 7.21 -15.47
C VAL A 54 1.93 7.83 -14.30
N LEU A 55 1.31 7.93 -13.12
CA LEU A 55 2.00 8.40 -11.91
C LEU A 55 3.13 7.45 -11.48
N ALA A 56 2.93 6.14 -11.63
CA ALA A 56 3.97 5.16 -11.35
C ALA A 56 5.21 5.37 -12.24
N LEU A 57 5.03 5.68 -13.52
CA LEU A 57 6.13 5.97 -14.46
C LEU A 57 6.97 7.19 -14.05
N VAL A 58 6.40 8.14 -13.31
CA VAL A 58 7.11 9.32 -12.78
C VAL A 58 7.56 9.15 -11.32
N GLY A 59 7.57 7.91 -10.82
CA GLY A 59 8.18 7.53 -9.55
C GLY A 59 7.24 7.51 -8.35
N TYR A 60 5.92 7.33 -8.56
CA TYR A 60 4.99 7.05 -7.46
C TYR A 60 4.94 5.56 -7.17
N ALA A 61 4.88 5.19 -5.88
CA ALA A 61 4.47 3.84 -5.49
C ALA A 61 2.97 3.69 -5.77
N HIS A 62 2.57 2.69 -6.56
CA HIS A 62 1.18 2.47 -6.96
C HIS A 62 0.59 1.26 -6.23
N PHE A 63 -0.56 1.46 -5.59
CA PHE A 63 -1.32 0.39 -4.93
C PHE A 63 -2.81 0.41 -5.29
N GLU A 64 -3.40 -0.77 -5.43
CA GLU A 64 -4.85 -1.00 -5.56
C GLU A 64 -5.24 -2.15 -4.62
N ALA A 65 -6.46 -2.16 -4.10
CA ALA A 65 -6.92 -3.32 -3.32
C ALA A 65 -6.90 -4.59 -4.19
N ASP A 66 -7.23 -4.48 -5.47
CA ASP A 66 -7.29 -5.61 -6.41
C ASP A 66 -5.92 -6.27 -6.65
N MET A 67 -4.81 -5.54 -6.46
CA MET A 67 -3.46 -6.13 -6.54
C MET A 67 -3.22 -7.24 -5.52
N PHE A 68 -3.97 -7.25 -4.41
CA PHE A 68 -3.92 -8.33 -3.42
C PHE A 68 -4.31 -9.69 -3.98
N PHE A 69 -5.17 -9.70 -5.02
CA PHE A 69 -5.66 -10.92 -5.65
C PHE A 69 -4.75 -11.41 -6.78
N MET A 70 -3.66 -10.71 -7.08
CA MET A 70 -2.66 -11.16 -8.05
C MET A 70 -1.73 -12.20 -7.40
N GLN A 71 -1.78 -13.44 -7.89
CA GLN A 71 -0.93 -14.55 -7.45
C GLN A 71 -0.18 -15.09 -8.67
N ASP A 72 1.16 -15.04 -8.65
CA ASP A 72 2.02 -15.53 -9.73
C ASP A 72 1.61 -15.04 -11.14
N GLY A 73 1.12 -13.79 -11.22
CA GLY A 73 0.66 -13.16 -12.45
C GLY A 73 -0.79 -13.49 -12.85
N ALA A 74 -1.47 -14.38 -12.13
CA ALA A 74 -2.88 -14.70 -12.32
C ALA A 74 -3.78 -13.92 -11.34
N TYR A 75 -4.95 -13.49 -11.81
CA TYR A 75 -5.95 -12.84 -10.96
C TYR A 75 -6.86 -13.88 -10.30
N CYS A 76 -6.81 -13.98 -8.98
CA CYS A 76 -7.52 -14.96 -8.16
C CYS A 76 -8.44 -14.25 -7.17
N TYR A 77 -9.59 -13.75 -7.65
CA TYR A 77 -10.54 -13.02 -6.81
C TYR A 77 -11.23 -13.92 -5.77
N ASP A 78 -11.25 -13.45 -4.52
CA ASP A 78 -12.00 -14.07 -3.43
C ASP A 78 -12.77 -13.00 -2.65
N ARG A 79 -14.10 -13.03 -2.79
CA ARG A 79 -15.01 -12.09 -2.13
C ARG A 79 -14.87 -12.11 -0.60
N THR A 80 -14.52 -13.24 0.00
CA THR A 80 -14.37 -13.36 1.46
C THR A 80 -13.19 -12.57 2.00
N ARG A 81 -12.24 -12.22 1.12
CA ARG A 81 -10.97 -11.55 1.46
C ARG A 81 -10.92 -10.07 1.07
N ILE A 82 -12.03 -9.47 0.64
CA ILE A 82 -12.10 -8.04 0.29
C ILE A 82 -11.60 -7.16 1.44
N ARG A 83 -11.98 -7.47 2.68
CA ARG A 83 -11.53 -6.71 3.85
C ARG A 83 -10.01 -6.77 4.01
N ASP A 84 -9.42 -7.94 3.78
CA ASP A 84 -7.98 -8.15 3.88
C ASP A 84 -7.24 -7.43 2.74
N ALA A 85 -7.82 -7.41 1.54
CA ALA A 85 -7.30 -6.68 0.39
C ALA A 85 -7.21 -5.17 0.66
N HIS A 86 -8.27 -4.58 1.23
CA HIS A 86 -8.24 -3.17 1.63
C HIS A 86 -7.27 -2.90 2.79
N ALA A 87 -7.19 -3.79 3.78
CA ALA A 87 -6.23 -3.67 4.88
C ALA A 87 -4.78 -3.76 4.39
N TRP A 88 -4.50 -4.67 3.45
CA TRP A 88 -3.23 -4.79 2.77
C TRP A 88 -2.88 -3.50 2.03
N CYS A 89 -3.81 -2.97 1.22
CA CYS A 89 -3.60 -1.74 0.46
C CYS A 89 -3.26 -0.57 1.40
N GLN A 90 -4.04 -0.36 2.45
CA GLN A 90 -3.79 0.67 3.46
C GLN A 90 -2.42 0.51 4.15
N ARG A 91 -2.03 -0.72 4.46
CA ARG A 91 -0.72 -1.00 5.07
C ARG A 91 0.43 -0.65 4.12
N MET A 92 0.34 -1.09 2.86
CA MET A 92 1.36 -0.80 1.85
C MET A 92 1.50 0.70 1.60
N THR A 93 0.38 1.44 1.49
CA THR A 93 0.40 2.91 1.38
C THR A 93 1.11 3.55 2.56
N ARG A 94 0.79 3.12 3.78
CA ARG A 94 1.38 3.67 5.01
C ARG A 94 2.89 3.41 5.08
N GLU A 95 3.32 2.22 4.69
CA GLU A 95 4.74 1.84 4.64
C GLU A 95 5.51 2.69 3.60
N ALA A 96 4.97 2.85 2.39
CA ALA A 96 5.57 3.68 1.34
C ALA A 96 5.71 5.16 1.75
N LEU A 97 4.65 5.74 2.32
CA LEU A 97 4.67 7.12 2.82
C LEU A 97 5.69 7.31 3.96
N ARG A 98 5.80 6.35 4.88
CA ARG A 98 6.81 6.37 5.94
C ARG A 98 8.24 6.26 5.40
N ALA A 99 8.42 5.59 4.28
CA ALA A 99 9.69 5.53 3.56
C ALA A 99 9.97 6.81 2.73
N GLY A 100 9.09 7.82 2.78
CA GLY A 100 9.25 9.08 2.03
C GLY A 100 8.87 8.97 0.56
N GLN A 101 8.20 7.90 0.14
CA GLN A 101 7.81 7.68 -1.27
C GLN A 101 6.48 8.36 -1.59
N ARG A 102 6.46 9.17 -2.65
CA ARG A 102 5.21 9.65 -3.25
C ARG A 102 4.37 8.44 -3.62
N THR A 103 3.09 8.46 -3.26
CA THR A 103 2.24 7.26 -3.36
C THR A 103 0.94 7.59 -4.07
N VAL A 104 0.51 6.72 -4.96
CA VAL A 104 -0.81 6.77 -5.61
C VAL A 104 -1.61 5.53 -5.23
N VAL A 105 -2.85 5.74 -4.82
CA VAL A 105 -3.82 4.66 -4.58
C VAL A 105 -4.99 4.86 -5.52
N SER A 106 -5.29 3.86 -6.35
CA SER A 106 -6.47 3.87 -7.21
C SER A 106 -7.44 2.78 -6.80
N ASN A 107 -8.62 3.16 -6.33
CA ASN A 107 -9.72 2.25 -6.02
C ASN A 107 -11.03 2.92 -6.42
N THR A 108 -12.15 2.20 -6.41
CA THR A 108 -13.44 2.81 -6.76
C THR A 108 -13.79 3.99 -5.84
N PHE A 109 -13.51 3.86 -4.53
CA PHE A 109 -13.74 4.89 -3.51
C PHE A 109 -15.12 5.56 -3.69
N THR A 110 -16.15 4.75 -3.53
CA THR A 110 -17.54 5.18 -3.66
C THR A 110 -17.97 6.12 -2.54
N GLN A 111 -17.41 5.92 -1.33
CA GLN A 111 -17.88 6.57 -0.09
C GLN A 111 -16.73 7.17 0.72
N ARG A 112 -17.02 8.22 1.51
CA ARG A 112 -16.04 8.94 2.33
C ARG A 112 -15.27 8.04 3.27
N ARG A 113 -15.97 7.11 3.92
CA ARG A 113 -15.37 6.14 4.86
C ARG A 113 -14.28 5.26 4.24
N GLU A 114 -14.28 5.09 2.92
CA GLU A 114 -13.27 4.31 2.20
C GLU A 114 -11.97 5.12 2.03
N ILE A 115 -12.07 6.45 2.01
CA ILE A 115 -10.97 7.41 1.84
C ILE A 115 -10.41 7.86 3.19
N GLU A 116 -11.24 8.01 4.22
CA GLU A 116 -10.86 8.46 5.57
C GLU A 116 -9.58 7.82 6.14
N PRO A 117 -9.38 6.48 6.05
CA PRO A 117 -8.15 5.87 6.55
C PRO A 117 -6.88 6.39 5.87
N TYR A 118 -6.98 6.81 4.61
CA TYR A 118 -5.89 7.35 3.81
C TYR A 118 -5.62 8.84 4.10
N LEU A 119 -6.67 9.62 4.37
CA LEU A 119 -6.52 11.05 4.72
C LEU A 119 -5.66 11.25 5.97
N ALA A 120 -5.71 10.32 6.92
CA ALA A 120 -4.90 10.37 8.12
C ALA A 120 -3.43 9.95 7.91
N MET A 121 -3.06 9.44 6.72
CA MET A 121 -1.71 8.91 6.47
C MET A 121 -0.70 9.98 6.03
N SER A 122 -1.18 11.06 5.43
CA SER A 122 -0.35 12.18 4.96
C SER A 122 -1.03 13.53 5.18
N ARG A 123 -0.23 14.58 5.40
CA ARG A 123 -0.72 15.98 5.41
C ARG A 123 -0.87 16.56 4.01
N ASN A 124 -0.29 15.91 3.00
CA ASN A 124 -0.31 16.33 1.61
C ASN A 124 -1.08 15.29 0.77
N VAL A 125 -2.41 15.40 0.78
CA VAL A 125 -3.30 14.47 0.08
C VAL A 125 -4.04 15.18 -1.05
N ARG A 126 -4.05 14.58 -2.23
CA ARG A 126 -4.86 15.02 -3.38
C ARG A 126 -5.84 13.92 -3.77
N ILE A 127 -7.11 14.26 -3.91
CA ILE A 127 -8.13 13.35 -4.43
C ILE A 127 -8.41 13.73 -5.89
N ILE A 128 -8.39 12.74 -6.77
CA ILE A 128 -8.66 12.91 -8.21
C ILE A 128 -9.84 12.01 -8.58
N GLU A 129 -10.84 12.58 -9.23
CA GLU A 129 -11.96 11.83 -9.78
C GLU A 129 -11.69 11.50 -11.25
N ALA A 130 -11.74 10.21 -11.59
CA ALA A 130 -11.62 9.73 -12.95
C ALA A 130 -13.02 9.56 -13.55
N HIS A 131 -13.28 10.23 -14.68
CA HIS A 131 -14.59 10.33 -15.34
C HIS A 131 -14.66 9.66 -16.72
N GLY A 132 -13.68 8.81 -17.06
CA GLY A 132 -13.70 8.09 -18.34
C GLY A 132 -14.90 7.13 -18.48
N SER A 133 -15.15 6.69 -19.70
CA SER A 133 -16.21 5.73 -20.05
C SER A 133 -15.65 4.61 -20.93
N TRP A 134 -14.57 3.98 -20.48
CA TRP A 134 -13.89 2.91 -21.23
C TRP A 134 -14.53 1.55 -20.94
N PRO A 135 -14.45 0.58 -21.87
CA PRO A 135 -14.89 -0.79 -21.62
C PRO A 135 -14.24 -1.36 -20.37
N ASN A 136 -15.04 -2.06 -19.56
CA ASN A 136 -14.56 -2.60 -18.31
C ASN A 136 -13.61 -3.79 -18.56
N GLU A 137 -12.32 -3.57 -18.31
CA GLU A 137 -11.26 -4.54 -18.58
C GLU A 137 -11.36 -5.81 -17.71
N HIS A 138 -12.05 -5.75 -16.57
CA HIS A 138 -12.17 -6.86 -15.61
C HIS A 138 -13.49 -7.62 -15.67
N GLY A 139 -14.36 -7.35 -16.65
CA GLY A 139 -15.62 -8.09 -16.83
C GLY A 139 -16.55 -8.06 -15.61
N VAL A 140 -16.45 -7.01 -14.77
CA VAL A 140 -17.30 -6.86 -13.59
C VAL A 140 -18.76 -6.86 -14.06
N PRO A 141 -19.62 -7.76 -13.55
CA PRO A 141 -21.01 -7.84 -13.98
C PRO A 141 -21.76 -6.51 -13.79
N ASP A 142 -22.69 -6.21 -14.70
CA ASP A 142 -23.46 -4.96 -14.71
C ASP A 142 -24.21 -4.68 -13.39
N GLU A 143 -24.61 -5.73 -12.68
CA GLU A 143 -25.25 -5.62 -11.36
C GLU A 143 -24.30 -5.03 -10.31
N THR A 144 -23.04 -5.46 -10.30
CA THR A 144 -22.01 -4.91 -9.41
C THR A 144 -21.71 -3.46 -9.77
N LEU A 145 -21.73 -3.10 -11.07
CA LEU A 145 -21.59 -1.71 -11.51
C LEU A 145 -22.72 -0.84 -10.98
N ARG A 146 -23.97 -1.31 -11.03
CA ARG A 146 -25.13 -0.60 -10.47
C ARG A 146 -25.04 -0.43 -8.97
N ILE A 147 -24.58 -1.45 -8.23
CA ILE A 147 -24.38 -1.37 -6.78
C ILE A 147 -23.28 -0.36 -6.43
N MET A 148 -22.19 -0.33 -7.20
CA MET A 148 -21.10 0.63 -7.01
C MET A 148 -21.55 2.07 -7.32
N ALA A 149 -22.30 2.27 -8.42
CA ALA A 149 -22.83 3.57 -8.80
C ALA A 149 -23.86 4.09 -7.78
N ALA A 150 -24.73 3.23 -7.26
CA ALA A 150 -25.74 3.60 -6.27
C ALA A 150 -25.13 4.04 -4.91
N ARG A 151 -23.88 3.68 -4.64
CA ARG A 151 -23.15 4.03 -3.42
C ARG A 151 -22.29 5.29 -3.58
N TRP A 152 -22.33 5.95 -4.75
CA TRP A 152 -21.45 7.08 -5.04
C TRP A 152 -21.84 8.33 -4.24
N GLU A 153 -20.93 8.80 -3.38
CA GLU A 153 -21.04 10.07 -2.67
C GLU A 153 -20.29 11.19 -3.43
N LEU A 154 -20.92 12.36 -3.56
CA LEU A 154 -20.29 13.56 -4.10
C LEU A 154 -19.43 14.22 -3.02
N PHE A 155 -18.13 14.43 -3.30
CA PHE A 155 -17.30 15.27 -2.44
C PHE A 155 -17.38 16.71 -2.90
N THR A 156 -17.99 17.57 -2.09
CA THR A 156 -17.83 19.01 -2.21
C THR A 156 -16.55 19.39 -1.47
N SER A 157 -15.60 19.97 -2.21
CA SER A 157 -14.33 20.52 -1.73
C SER A 157 -14.52 21.65 -0.73
#